data_AF-A0A0W0GID1-F1
#
_entry.id   AF-A0A0W0GID1-F1
#
_cell.length_a   1.000
_cell.length_b   1.000
_cell.length_c   1.000
_cell.angle_alpha   90.00
_cell.angle_beta   90.00
_cell.angle_gamma   90.00
#
_symmetry.space_group_name_H-M   'P 1'
#
loop_
_entity.id
_entity.type
_entity.pdbx_description
1 polymer ?
#
loop_
_entity_poly.entity_id
_entity_poly.type
_entity_poly.pdbx_seq_one_letter_code
_entity_poly.pdbx_strand_id
1 'polypeptide(L)'
;MCQFCHQHGEGKKWYLRAENYSEELLADLKRRRYIEEFFRHPEGIASGAERLAALDKTPALVKNIIRPVLSGRQKSSHFGQVLPIEDVAEVLNMTTSVVRLACICRYSKLKTEARYCYGLSMAPGGGRILEILSELDGTFLNGPDTSGFEVLSPKEALAAITRHDDEGLCHTIWTFQTPFIGGICNCDRADCQALNISLNLSTKVMFRAEYSATIDEESCTGCRDCFSVCHFGALEYSRTSAMTKVNTRNCYGCGVCRAACPSGAIKLVSRAAIPAAAGLW
;
A
#
# COMPACT_ATOMS: atom_id res chain seq x y z
N MET A 1 13.97 2.67 -10.02
CA MET A 1 13.21 1.46 -9.62
C MET A 1 13.54 1.14 -8.17
N CYS A 2 12.57 0.65 -7.41
CA CYS A 2 12.78 0.26 -6.01
C CYS A 2 13.64 -1.02 -5.88
N GLN A 3 14.04 -1.34 -4.65
CA GLN A 3 14.86 -2.52 -4.35
C GLN A 3 14.19 -3.83 -4.80
N PHE A 4 12.89 -4.00 -4.54
CA PHE A 4 12.20 -5.24 -4.92
C PHE A 4 12.10 -5.39 -6.44
N CYS A 5 11.93 -4.32 -7.19
CA CYS A 5 11.95 -4.37 -8.66
C CYS A 5 13.27 -4.94 -9.20
N HIS A 6 14.41 -4.60 -8.57
CA HIS A 6 15.70 -5.17 -8.96
C HIS A 6 15.84 -6.64 -8.55
N GLN A 7 15.32 -7.02 -7.38
CA GLN A 7 15.48 -8.36 -6.82
C GLN A 7 14.49 -9.40 -7.40
N HIS A 8 13.28 -8.97 -7.75
CA HIS A 8 12.16 -9.85 -8.06
C HIS A 8 11.39 -9.44 -9.33
N GLY A 9 11.76 -8.33 -9.97
CA GLY A 9 11.01 -7.77 -11.10
C GLY A 9 11.54 -8.13 -12.48
N GLU A 10 12.74 -8.72 -12.61
CA GLU A 10 13.35 -9.06 -13.90
C GLU A 10 13.34 -7.88 -14.91
N GLY A 11 13.71 -6.69 -14.44
CA GLY A 11 13.67 -5.46 -15.25
C GLY A 11 12.29 -4.78 -15.34
N LYS A 12 11.27 -5.34 -14.70
CA LYS A 12 9.93 -4.74 -14.52
C LYS A 12 9.66 -4.45 -13.04
N LYS A 13 8.46 -3.92 -12.75
CA LYS A 13 7.98 -3.71 -11.38
C LYS A 13 7.75 -5.08 -10.72
N TRP A 14 8.24 -5.27 -9.50
CA TRP A 14 8.25 -6.60 -8.85
C TRP A 14 6.88 -7.25 -8.73
N TYR A 15 5.86 -6.44 -8.46
CA TYR A 15 4.49 -6.93 -8.34
C TYR A 15 3.85 -7.31 -9.68
N LEU A 16 4.41 -6.86 -10.81
CA LEU A 16 3.96 -7.24 -12.15
C LEU A 16 4.58 -8.56 -12.64
N ARG A 17 5.41 -9.22 -11.82
CA ARG A 17 5.97 -10.56 -12.10
C ARG A 17 5.57 -11.59 -11.06
N ALA A 18 4.52 -11.32 -10.29
CA ALA A 18 4.11 -12.16 -9.17
C ALA A 18 3.56 -13.54 -9.58
N GLU A 19 3.06 -13.65 -10.81
CA GLU A 19 2.71 -14.94 -11.42
C GLU A 19 3.86 -15.96 -11.37
N ASN A 20 5.13 -15.49 -11.42
CA ASN A 20 6.30 -16.35 -11.40
C ASN A 20 6.57 -17.03 -10.06
N TYR A 21 5.96 -16.57 -8.95
CA TYR A 21 6.27 -17.07 -7.61
C TYR A 21 5.07 -17.25 -6.68
N SER A 22 3.86 -16.81 -7.04
CA SER A 22 2.71 -16.77 -6.13
C SER A 22 2.27 -18.15 -5.59
N GLU A 23 2.03 -19.14 -6.44
CA GLU A 23 1.48 -20.45 -6.01
C GLU A 23 2.52 -21.36 -5.34
N GLU A 24 3.76 -21.39 -5.86
CA GLU A 24 4.84 -22.17 -5.26
C GLU A 24 5.16 -21.65 -3.84
N LEU A 25 5.13 -20.34 -3.64
CA LEU A 25 5.39 -19.74 -2.33
C LEU A 25 4.27 -20.03 -1.31
N LEU A 26 3.03 -20.27 -1.73
CA LEU A 26 1.95 -20.69 -0.83
C LEU A 26 2.09 -22.14 -0.35
N ALA A 27 2.96 -22.95 -0.96
CA ALA A 27 3.29 -24.27 -0.43
C ALA A 27 4.21 -24.20 0.82
N ASP A 28 4.87 -23.07 1.06
CA ASP A 28 5.80 -22.89 2.17
C ASP A 28 5.08 -22.75 3.52
N LEU A 29 5.39 -23.67 4.45
CA LEU A 29 4.78 -23.71 5.79
C LEU A 29 5.09 -22.49 6.64
N LYS A 30 6.28 -21.88 6.49
CA LYS A 30 6.67 -20.70 7.26
C LYS A 30 5.82 -19.50 6.85
N ARG A 31 5.53 -19.35 5.57
CA ARG A 31 4.63 -18.32 5.04
C ARG A 31 3.19 -18.51 5.49
N ARG A 32 2.68 -19.75 5.49
CA ARG A 32 1.33 -20.04 6.02
C ARG A 32 1.19 -19.64 7.48
N ARG A 33 2.11 -20.09 8.33
CA ARG A 33 2.14 -19.69 9.74
C ARG A 33 2.20 -18.18 9.91
N TYR A 34 2.99 -17.49 9.07
CA TYR A 34 3.05 -16.03 9.11
C TYR A 34 1.72 -15.36 8.75
N ILE A 35 1.04 -15.83 7.70
CA ILE A 35 -0.28 -15.31 7.30
C ILE A 35 -1.30 -15.54 8.42
N GLU A 36 -1.35 -16.76 8.97
CA GLU A 36 -2.23 -17.10 10.09
C GLU A 36 -1.95 -16.24 11.33
N GLU A 37 -0.69 -16.08 11.73
CA GLU A 37 -0.29 -15.26 12.89
C GLU A 37 -0.62 -13.78 12.67
N PHE A 38 -0.39 -13.26 11.46
CA PHE A 38 -0.69 -11.87 11.11
C PHE A 38 -2.16 -11.55 11.32
N PHE A 39 -3.04 -12.47 10.91
CA PHE A 39 -4.48 -12.29 11.07
C PHE A 39 -4.94 -12.60 12.51
N ARG A 40 -4.41 -13.65 13.16
CA ARG A 40 -4.81 -14.05 14.53
C ARG A 40 -4.44 -13.04 15.61
N HIS A 41 -3.34 -12.30 15.44
CA HIS A 41 -2.80 -11.39 16.47
C HIS A 41 -2.66 -9.93 15.99
N PRO A 42 -3.77 -9.26 15.66
CA PRO A 42 -3.73 -7.91 15.10
C PRO A 42 -3.23 -6.83 16.08
N GLU A 43 -3.25 -7.10 17.38
CA GLU A 43 -2.62 -6.30 18.43
C GLU A 43 -1.10 -6.17 18.25
N GLY A 44 -0.47 -7.14 17.57
CA GLY A 44 0.95 -7.08 17.19
C GLY A 44 1.28 -5.89 16.31
N ILE A 45 0.33 -5.45 15.48
CA ILE A 45 0.50 -4.31 14.57
C ILE A 45 0.54 -3.00 15.37
N ALA A 46 -0.41 -2.82 16.29
CA ALA A 46 -0.49 -1.62 17.13
C ALA A 46 0.72 -1.52 18.07
N SER A 47 1.05 -2.60 18.78
CA SER A 47 2.23 -2.64 19.66
C SER A 47 3.55 -2.46 18.89
N GLY A 48 3.64 -2.94 17.64
CA GLY A 48 4.76 -2.67 16.75
C GLY A 48 4.94 -1.18 16.46
N ALA A 49 3.87 -0.47 16.16
CA ALA A 49 3.90 0.97 15.92
C ALA A 49 4.35 1.76 17.18
N GLU A 50 3.87 1.39 18.36
CA GLU A 50 4.30 1.99 19.63
C GLU A 50 5.79 1.79 19.90
N ARG A 51 6.32 0.59 19.66
CA ARG A 51 7.75 0.30 19.79
C ARG A 51 8.60 1.12 18.84
N LEU A 52 8.15 1.33 17.60
CA LEU A 52 8.84 2.20 16.64
C LEU A 52 8.81 3.67 17.08
N ALA A 53 7.69 4.15 17.61
CA ALA A 53 7.59 5.49 18.16
C ALA A 53 8.51 5.69 19.39
N ALA A 54 8.63 4.68 20.25
CA ALA A 54 9.58 4.68 21.35
C ALA A 54 11.04 4.71 20.86
N LEU A 55 11.37 3.93 19.83
CA LEU A 55 12.71 3.93 19.21
C LEU A 55 13.10 5.31 18.68
N ASP A 56 12.16 6.06 18.11
CA ASP A 56 12.43 7.40 17.57
C ASP A 56 12.85 8.43 18.64
N LYS A 57 12.43 8.21 19.89
CA LYS A 57 12.80 9.01 21.07
C LYS A 57 14.17 8.63 21.65
N THR A 58 14.78 7.51 21.22
CA THR A 58 16.10 7.10 21.70
C THR A 58 17.23 7.95 21.12
N PRO A 59 18.44 7.93 21.72
CA PRO A 59 19.60 8.65 21.19
C PRO A 59 19.92 8.27 19.74
N ALA A 60 20.48 9.22 18.99
CA ALA A 60 20.77 9.05 17.56
C ALA A 60 21.62 7.80 17.25
N LEU A 61 22.62 7.52 18.10
CA LEU A 61 23.47 6.34 17.96
C LEU A 61 22.66 5.04 18.01
N VAL A 62 21.76 4.91 18.99
CA VAL A 62 20.94 3.71 19.20
C VAL A 62 20.01 3.48 18.02
N LYS A 63 19.23 4.51 17.66
CA LYS A 63 18.26 4.38 16.56
C LYS A 63 18.91 4.17 15.20
N ASN A 64 20.09 4.75 14.95
CA ASN A 64 20.80 4.56 13.69
C ASN A 64 21.36 3.15 13.53
N ILE A 65 21.65 2.44 14.63
CA ILE A 65 22.08 1.03 14.62
C ILE A 65 20.88 0.09 14.44
N ILE A 66 19.79 0.33 15.18
CA ILE A 66 18.65 -0.60 15.23
C ILE A 66 17.77 -0.49 13.97
N ARG A 67 17.57 0.71 13.43
CA ARG A 67 16.61 0.93 12.32
C ARG A 67 16.93 0.18 11.03
N PRO A 68 18.20 0.08 10.57
CA PRO A 68 18.52 -0.72 9.38
C PRO A 68 18.13 -2.19 9.55
N VAL A 69 18.35 -2.76 10.74
CA VAL A 69 17.99 -4.14 11.07
C VAL A 69 16.47 -4.32 11.06
N LEU A 70 15.73 -3.41 11.70
CA LEU A 70 14.26 -3.45 11.69
C LEU A 70 13.69 -3.29 10.28
N SER A 71 14.20 -2.33 9.52
CA SER A 71 13.80 -2.11 8.12
C SER A 71 14.08 -3.34 7.26
N GLY A 72 15.23 -3.99 7.45
CA GLY A 72 15.59 -5.24 6.78
C GLY A 72 14.62 -6.38 7.14
N ARG A 73 14.26 -6.51 8.41
CA ARG A 73 13.26 -7.50 8.86
C ARG A 73 11.86 -7.23 8.31
N GLN A 74 11.43 -5.97 8.25
CA GLN A 74 10.16 -5.60 7.61
C GLN A 74 10.18 -5.95 6.12
N LYS A 75 11.25 -5.59 5.40
CA LYS A 75 11.45 -5.94 4.00
C LYS A 75 11.40 -7.44 3.71
N SER A 76 11.82 -8.32 4.64
CA SER A 76 11.72 -9.76 4.45
C SER A 76 10.38 -10.37 4.86
N SER A 77 9.59 -9.69 5.71
CA SER A 77 8.36 -10.25 6.29
C SER A 77 7.08 -9.59 5.78
N HIS A 78 6.95 -8.27 5.88
CA HIS A 78 5.77 -7.53 5.43
C HIS A 78 6.16 -6.10 5.07
N PHE A 79 6.22 -5.81 3.77
CA PHE A 79 6.64 -4.51 3.27
C PHE A 79 5.77 -4.08 2.10
N GLY A 80 5.38 -2.82 2.11
CA GLY A 80 4.44 -2.28 1.15
C GLY A 80 5.10 -1.61 -0.05
N GLN A 81 4.31 -1.31 -1.07
CA GLN A 81 4.62 -0.27 -2.05
C GLN A 81 3.35 0.47 -2.46
N VAL A 82 3.41 1.79 -2.61
CA VAL A 82 2.30 2.61 -3.14
C VAL A 82 2.08 2.28 -4.62
N LEU A 83 0.81 2.10 -5.00
CA LEU A 83 0.37 1.86 -6.38
C LEU A 83 -0.60 2.95 -6.80
N PRO A 84 -0.46 3.53 -8.01
CA PRO A 84 -1.56 4.23 -8.65
C PRO A 84 -2.58 3.25 -9.25
N ILE A 85 -3.77 3.72 -9.57
CA ILE A 85 -4.88 2.87 -10.04
C ILE A 85 -4.54 2.06 -11.31
N GLU A 86 -3.68 2.57 -12.20
CA GLU A 86 -3.20 1.84 -13.37
C GLU A 86 -2.42 0.57 -12.99
N ASP A 87 -1.57 0.64 -11.96
CA ASP A 87 -0.82 -0.52 -11.49
C ASP A 87 -1.72 -1.51 -10.73
N VAL A 88 -2.75 -1.00 -10.04
CA VAL A 88 -3.77 -1.87 -9.43
C VAL A 88 -4.47 -2.69 -10.51
N ALA A 89 -4.89 -2.05 -11.61
CA ALA A 89 -5.54 -2.74 -12.72
C ALA A 89 -4.64 -3.81 -13.34
N GLU A 90 -3.35 -3.51 -13.56
CA GLU A 90 -2.39 -4.49 -14.06
C GLU A 90 -2.19 -5.67 -13.10
N VAL A 91 -2.09 -5.41 -11.79
CA VAL A 91 -1.98 -6.47 -10.79
C VAL A 91 -3.22 -7.37 -10.80
N LEU A 92 -4.42 -6.79 -10.81
CA LEU A 92 -5.66 -7.55 -10.82
C LEU A 92 -5.85 -8.37 -12.10
N ASN A 93 -5.37 -7.89 -13.25
CA ASN A 93 -5.45 -8.64 -14.51
C ASN A 93 -4.69 -9.96 -14.49
N MET A 94 -3.68 -10.12 -13.62
CA MET A 94 -2.97 -11.39 -13.45
C MET A 94 -3.65 -12.32 -12.43
N THR A 95 -4.59 -11.80 -11.63
CA THR A 95 -5.30 -12.59 -10.61
C THR A 95 -6.50 -13.32 -11.21
N THR A 96 -6.80 -14.49 -10.67
CA THR A 96 -8.01 -15.24 -11.05
C THR A 96 -9.16 -14.99 -10.10
N SER A 97 -8.87 -14.60 -8.85
CA SER A 97 -9.87 -14.26 -7.85
C SER A 97 -9.31 -13.34 -6.77
N VAL A 98 -10.19 -12.55 -6.15
CA VAL A 98 -9.82 -11.59 -5.11
C VAL A 98 -10.72 -11.79 -3.90
N VAL A 99 -10.13 -11.94 -2.72
CA VAL A 99 -10.89 -12.04 -1.47
C VAL A 99 -10.92 -10.69 -0.79
N ARG A 100 -12.08 -10.05 -0.73
CA ARG A 100 -12.29 -8.83 0.03
C ARG A 100 -12.59 -9.18 1.48
N LEU A 101 -11.83 -8.56 2.38
CA LEU A 101 -11.95 -8.77 3.82
C LEU A 101 -11.99 -7.43 4.58
N ALA A 102 -12.51 -7.49 5.80
CA ALA A 102 -12.44 -6.37 6.73
C ALA A 102 -10.96 -6.06 7.06
N CYS A 103 -10.61 -4.77 7.08
CA CYS A 103 -9.24 -4.34 7.28
C CYS A 103 -8.83 -4.49 8.75
N ILE A 104 -8.08 -5.55 9.04
CA ILE A 104 -7.60 -5.86 10.38
C ILE A 104 -6.69 -4.77 10.95
N CYS A 105 -5.86 -4.14 10.11
CA CYS A 105 -5.02 -3.01 10.51
C CYS A 105 -5.85 -1.80 10.97
N ARG A 106 -6.93 -1.48 10.25
CA ARG A 106 -7.86 -0.39 10.58
C ARG A 106 -8.64 -0.71 11.83
N TYR A 107 -9.18 -1.92 11.94
CA TYR A 107 -9.89 -2.36 13.13
C TYR A 107 -8.98 -2.31 14.37
N SER A 108 -7.73 -2.76 14.27
CA SER A 108 -6.74 -2.70 15.37
C SER A 108 -6.57 -1.25 15.88
N LYS A 109 -6.56 -0.27 14.98
CA LYS A 109 -6.37 1.15 15.29
C LYS A 109 -7.65 1.88 15.75
N LEU A 110 -8.74 1.74 15.00
CA LEU A 110 -9.95 2.57 15.13
C LEU A 110 -11.14 1.83 15.72
N LYS A 111 -11.08 0.50 15.83
CA LYS A 111 -12.20 -0.37 16.22
C LYS A 111 -13.43 -0.22 15.32
N THR A 112 -13.22 0.26 14.08
CA THR A 112 -14.26 0.41 13.06
C THR A 112 -14.03 -0.55 11.90
N GLU A 113 -15.09 -1.20 11.44
CA GLU A 113 -15.03 -2.09 10.29
C GLU A 113 -15.05 -1.31 8.96
N ALA A 114 -14.18 -1.69 8.03
CA ALA A 114 -14.27 -1.33 6.61
C ALA A 114 -13.61 -2.40 5.75
N ARG A 115 -14.18 -2.65 4.57
CA ARG A 115 -13.73 -3.68 3.62
C ARG A 115 -12.77 -3.10 2.59
N TYR A 116 -11.58 -2.74 3.07
CA TYR A 116 -10.53 -2.06 2.29
C TYR A 116 -9.32 -2.94 1.98
N CYS A 117 -9.31 -4.18 2.47
CA CYS A 117 -8.22 -5.12 2.24
C CYS A 117 -8.68 -6.19 1.23
N TYR A 118 -7.84 -6.45 0.24
CA TYR A 118 -8.11 -7.34 -0.88
C TYR A 118 -6.97 -8.35 -1.00
N GLY A 119 -7.20 -9.57 -0.50
CA GLY A 119 -6.30 -10.69 -0.69
C GLY A 119 -6.31 -11.12 -2.16
N LEU A 120 -5.13 -11.37 -2.73
CA LEU A 120 -4.99 -11.76 -4.13
C LEU A 120 -4.76 -13.26 -4.25
N SER A 121 -5.42 -13.89 -5.22
CA SER A 121 -5.17 -15.28 -5.58
C SER A 121 -4.94 -15.42 -7.07
N MET A 122 -3.89 -16.18 -7.42
CA MET A 122 -3.62 -16.55 -8.81
C MET A 122 -4.28 -17.89 -9.16
N ALA A 123 -4.69 -18.70 -8.17
CA ALA A 123 -5.47 -19.92 -8.38
C ALA A 123 -7.00 -19.68 -8.45
N PRO A 124 -7.73 -20.42 -9.33
CA PRO A 124 -9.17 -20.28 -9.47
C PRO A 124 -9.94 -20.44 -8.15
N GLY A 125 -11.03 -19.69 -7.99
CA GLY A 125 -11.95 -19.84 -6.85
C GLY A 125 -11.37 -19.44 -5.48
N GLY A 126 -10.36 -18.58 -5.44
CA GLY A 126 -9.67 -18.16 -4.22
C GLY A 126 -8.47 -19.02 -3.88
N GLY A 127 -8.37 -20.24 -4.43
CA GLY A 127 -7.27 -21.16 -4.18
C GLY A 127 -6.94 -21.34 -2.69
N ARG A 128 -5.65 -21.57 -2.40
CA ARG A 128 -5.17 -21.82 -1.04
C ARG A 128 -5.27 -20.62 -0.09
N ILE A 129 -5.30 -19.39 -0.60
CA ILE A 129 -5.46 -18.23 0.28
C ILE A 129 -6.86 -18.18 0.88
N LEU A 130 -7.89 -18.58 0.12
CA LEU A 130 -9.25 -18.69 0.65
C LEU A 130 -9.37 -19.85 1.65
N GLU A 131 -8.71 -20.99 1.42
CA GLU A 131 -8.63 -22.08 2.40
C GLU A 131 -8.05 -21.59 3.73
N ILE A 132 -6.87 -20.95 3.69
CA ILE A 132 -6.20 -20.39 4.87
C ILE A 132 -7.10 -19.37 5.57
N LEU A 133 -7.75 -18.47 4.82
CA LEU A 133 -8.63 -17.45 5.40
C LEU A 133 -9.91 -18.06 5.98
N SER A 134 -10.46 -19.11 5.38
CA SER A 134 -11.69 -19.78 5.85
C SER A 134 -11.45 -20.67 7.07
N GLU A 135 -10.25 -21.22 7.22
CA GLU A 135 -9.82 -21.93 8.43
C GLU A 135 -9.64 -20.99 9.64
N LEU A 136 -9.48 -19.69 9.39
CA LEU A 136 -9.55 -18.65 10.42
C LEU A 136 -11.02 -18.35 10.73
N ASP A 137 -11.71 -19.31 11.36
CA ASP A 137 -13.16 -19.25 11.68
C ASP A 137 -13.54 -18.02 12.54
N GLY A 138 -14.84 -17.66 12.56
CA GLY A 138 -15.39 -16.44 13.19
C GLY A 138 -15.12 -16.22 14.68
N THR A 139 -14.57 -17.23 15.37
CA THR A 139 -14.11 -17.15 16.77
C THR A 139 -12.62 -16.86 16.92
N PHE A 140 -11.83 -16.93 15.84
CA PHE A 140 -10.36 -16.84 15.87
C PHE A 140 -9.81 -15.42 15.84
N LEU A 141 -10.65 -14.43 15.56
CA LEU A 141 -10.24 -13.05 15.43
C LEU A 141 -10.84 -12.26 16.58
N ASN A 142 -10.00 -11.75 17.47
CA ASN A 142 -10.34 -10.57 18.29
C ASN A 142 -10.37 -9.33 17.37
N GLY A 143 -11.25 -9.36 16.37
CA GLY A 143 -11.19 -8.60 15.11
C GLY A 143 -12.58 -8.39 14.49
N PRO A 144 -12.67 -7.81 13.29
CA PRO A 144 -13.94 -7.55 12.60
C PRO A 144 -14.62 -8.85 12.15
N ASP A 145 -15.95 -8.82 11.94
CA ASP A 145 -16.78 -9.97 11.55
C ASP A 145 -16.26 -10.66 10.26
N THR A 146 -15.88 -11.93 10.38
CA THR A 146 -15.33 -12.76 9.28
C THR A 146 -16.31 -13.71 8.63
N SER A 147 -17.59 -13.64 9.00
CA SER A 147 -18.66 -14.19 8.15
C SER A 147 -18.76 -13.50 6.77
N GLY A 148 -17.99 -12.42 6.56
CA GLY A 148 -18.07 -11.52 5.40
C GLY A 148 -16.87 -11.50 4.45
N PHE A 149 -16.14 -12.61 4.27
CA PHE A 149 -15.23 -12.73 3.11
C PHE A 149 -16.05 -12.72 1.83
N GLU A 150 -15.70 -11.82 0.91
CA GLU A 150 -16.35 -11.75 -0.39
C GLU A 150 -15.34 -12.14 -1.47
N VAL A 151 -15.63 -13.22 -2.19
CA VAL A 151 -14.88 -13.57 -3.38
C VAL A 151 -15.40 -12.70 -4.52
N LEU A 152 -14.54 -11.83 -5.02
CA LEU A 152 -14.79 -10.93 -6.13
C LEU A 152 -14.03 -11.41 -7.36
N SER A 153 -14.60 -11.20 -8.54
CA SER A 153 -13.84 -11.21 -9.78
C SER A 153 -12.83 -10.04 -9.80
N PRO A 154 -11.74 -10.14 -10.57
CA PRO A 154 -10.81 -9.02 -10.76
C PRO A 154 -11.49 -7.72 -11.20
N LYS A 155 -12.54 -7.83 -12.03
CA LYS A 155 -13.33 -6.68 -12.50
C LYS A 155 -14.12 -6.02 -11.37
N GLU A 156 -14.77 -6.80 -10.52
CA GLU A 156 -15.52 -6.29 -9.36
C GLU A 156 -14.58 -5.65 -8.33
N ALA A 157 -13.42 -6.29 -8.09
CA ALA A 157 -12.39 -5.74 -7.23
C ALA A 157 -11.84 -4.41 -7.76
N LEU A 158 -11.54 -4.33 -9.06
CA LEU A 158 -11.09 -3.08 -9.68
C LEU A 158 -12.14 -1.99 -9.53
N ALA A 159 -13.40 -2.27 -9.84
CA ALA A 159 -14.48 -1.29 -9.69
C ALA A 159 -14.64 -0.81 -8.24
N ALA A 160 -14.44 -1.69 -7.26
CA ALA A 160 -14.47 -1.32 -5.85
C ALA A 160 -13.26 -0.47 -5.43
N ILE A 161 -12.06 -0.79 -5.93
CA ILE A 161 -10.85 -0.02 -5.64
C ILE A 161 -10.85 1.34 -6.35
N THR A 162 -11.43 1.45 -7.55
CA THR A 162 -11.61 2.74 -8.22
C THR A 162 -12.50 3.67 -7.41
N ARG A 163 -13.59 3.17 -6.81
CA ARG A 163 -14.40 3.98 -5.89
C ARG A 163 -13.59 4.47 -4.68
N HIS A 164 -12.70 3.62 -4.15
CA HIS A 164 -11.78 4.01 -3.09
C HIS A 164 -10.81 5.12 -3.53
N ASP A 165 -10.35 5.11 -4.80
CA ASP A 165 -9.52 6.19 -5.38
C ASP A 165 -10.31 7.51 -5.45
N ASP A 166 -11.57 7.46 -5.90
CA ASP A 166 -12.49 8.61 -5.97
C ASP A 166 -12.80 9.19 -4.57
N GLU A 167 -12.84 8.34 -3.55
CA GLU A 167 -13.00 8.71 -2.13
C GLU A 167 -11.73 9.28 -1.50
N GLY A 168 -10.61 9.28 -2.23
CA GLY A 168 -9.36 9.84 -1.74
C GLY A 168 -8.44 8.84 -1.05
N LEU A 169 -8.71 7.52 -1.12
CA LEU A 169 -7.91 6.49 -0.44
C LEU A 169 -6.66 6.14 -1.23
N CYS A 170 -5.55 5.89 -0.53
CA CYS A 170 -4.29 5.49 -1.16
C CYS A 170 -4.22 3.97 -1.31
N HIS A 171 -3.86 3.49 -2.50
CA HIS A 171 -3.63 2.07 -2.75
C HIS A 171 -2.18 1.66 -2.47
N THR A 172 -2.02 0.52 -1.81
CA THR A 172 -0.72 -0.07 -1.50
C THR A 172 -0.77 -1.58 -1.68
N ILE A 173 0.30 -2.17 -2.21
CA ILE A 173 0.46 -3.62 -2.31
C ILE A 173 1.42 -4.12 -1.23
N TRP A 174 1.13 -5.29 -0.64
CA TRP A 174 1.83 -5.79 0.54
C TRP A 174 2.36 -7.20 0.38
N THR A 175 3.61 -7.42 0.81
CA THR A 175 4.20 -8.77 0.87
C THR A 175 3.85 -9.50 2.16
N PHE A 176 3.76 -10.83 2.10
CA PHE A 176 3.66 -11.72 3.26
C PHE A 176 4.74 -12.78 3.11
N GLN A 177 5.86 -12.61 3.81
CA GLN A 177 7.15 -13.24 3.52
C GLN A 177 7.58 -12.97 2.06
N THR A 178 8.22 -11.82 1.85
CA THR A 178 8.68 -11.31 0.54
C THR A 178 9.36 -12.42 -0.29
N PRO A 179 9.02 -12.54 -1.59
CA PRO A 179 8.25 -11.60 -2.41
C PRO A 179 6.76 -11.89 -2.54
N PHE A 180 6.21 -12.90 -1.84
CA PHE A 180 4.80 -13.28 -2.00
C PHE A 180 3.86 -12.10 -1.71
N ILE A 181 2.95 -11.80 -2.63
CA ILE A 181 1.95 -10.73 -2.47
C ILE A 181 0.78 -11.27 -1.67
N GLY A 182 0.54 -10.71 -0.49
CA GLY A 182 -0.62 -11.06 0.32
C GLY A 182 -1.88 -10.29 -0.07
N GLY A 183 -1.75 -9.02 -0.45
CA GLY A 183 -2.93 -8.23 -0.81
C GLY A 183 -2.70 -6.77 -1.18
N ILE A 184 -3.78 -6.15 -1.64
CA ILE A 184 -3.91 -4.70 -1.86
C ILE A 184 -4.69 -4.08 -0.70
N CYS A 185 -4.21 -2.97 -0.18
CA CYS A 185 -4.79 -2.21 0.91
C CYS A 185 -5.13 -0.79 0.44
N ASN A 186 -6.29 -0.27 0.85
CA ASN A 186 -6.85 1.00 0.40
C ASN A 186 -7.21 1.86 1.61
N CYS A 187 -6.32 2.76 2.01
CA CYS A 187 -6.54 3.54 3.23
C CYS A 187 -6.00 4.96 3.08
N ASP A 188 -6.50 5.87 3.90
CA ASP A 188 -5.99 7.23 4.02
C ASP A 188 -4.99 7.37 5.18
N ARG A 189 -4.52 8.60 5.41
CA ARG A 189 -3.62 8.91 6.53
C ARG A 189 -4.28 8.76 7.91
N ALA A 190 -5.59 8.98 8.02
CA ALA A 190 -6.31 8.88 9.29
C ALA A 190 -6.37 7.43 9.77
N ASP A 191 -6.53 6.48 8.84
CA ASP A 191 -6.78 5.08 9.13
C ASP A 191 -5.51 4.22 9.06
N CYS A 192 -4.62 4.50 8.12
CA CYS A 192 -3.51 3.61 7.79
C CYS A 192 -2.33 3.68 8.78
N GLN A 193 -2.01 2.56 9.43
CA GLN A 193 -0.82 2.43 10.27
C GLN A 193 0.48 2.54 9.46
N ALA A 194 0.53 1.94 8.26
CA ALA A 194 1.72 1.97 7.42
C ALA A 194 2.07 3.37 6.90
N LEU A 195 1.06 4.15 6.49
CA LEU A 195 1.23 5.56 6.13
C LEU A 195 1.68 6.36 7.35
N ASN A 196 1.06 6.17 8.52
CA ASN A 196 1.47 6.86 9.73
C ASN A 196 2.94 6.57 10.10
N ILE A 197 3.33 5.30 10.16
CA ILE A 197 4.72 4.89 10.43
C ILE A 197 5.66 5.51 9.39
N SER A 198 5.36 5.38 8.10
CA SER A 198 6.27 5.82 7.05
C SER A 198 6.38 7.33 6.92
N LEU A 199 5.40 8.10 7.39
CA LEU A 199 5.36 9.56 7.24
C LEU A 199 5.72 10.32 8.52
N ASN A 200 5.32 9.79 9.68
CA ASN A 200 5.51 10.46 10.97
C ASN A 200 6.67 9.87 11.78
N LEU A 201 7.10 8.65 11.47
CA LEU A 201 8.26 8.02 12.10
C LEU A 201 9.43 7.93 11.11
N SER A 202 10.60 7.68 11.65
CA SER A 202 11.84 7.57 10.87
C SER A 202 11.99 6.22 10.18
N THR A 203 11.11 5.26 10.44
CA THR A 203 11.14 3.91 9.88
C THR A 203 10.25 3.85 8.63
N LYS A 204 10.79 3.37 7.52
CA LYS A 204 10.03 3.16 6.29
C LYS A 204 9.58 1.70 6.22
N VAL A 205 8.27 1.49 6.07
CA VAL A 205 7.66 0.15 5.95
C VAL A 205 7.03 -0.10 4.57
N MET A 206 7.18 0.84 3.66
CA MET A 206 6.76 0.71 2.27
C MET A 206 7.59 1.59 1.35
N PHE A 207 7.66 1.19 0.08
CA PHE A 207 8.21 1.99 -0.99
C PHE A 207 7.20 2.98 -1.56
N ARG A 208 7.71 4.04 -2.18
CA ARG A 208 6.94 4.94 -3.06
C ARG A 208 6.59 4.24 -4.38
N ALA A 209 5.59 4.75 -5.08
CA ALA A 209 5.26 4.28 -6.42
C ALA A 209 6.38 4.61 -7.41
N GLU A 210 6.41 3.89 -8.53
CA GLU A 210 7.30 4.15 -9.66
C GLU A 210 6.92 5.40 -10.47
N TYR A 211 5.98 6.19 -9.95
CA TYR A 211 5.46 7.42 -10.52
C TYR A 211 5.65 8.61 -9.59
N SER A 212 5.54 9.81 -10.15
CA SER A 212 5.31 11.06 -9.44
C SER A 212 4.22 11.84 -10.16
N ALA A 213 3.46 12.62 -9.40
CA ALA A 213 2.52 13.57 -9.97
C ALA A 213 3.26 14.75 -10.62
N THR A 214 2.69 15.25 -11.71
CA THR A 214 3.03 16.51 -12.39
C THR A 214 1.75 17.29 -12.67
N ILE A 215 1.87 18.60 -12.87
CA ILE A 215 0.76 19.49 -13.17
C ILE A 215 0.98 20.10 -14.54
N ASP A 216 -0.03 19.99 -15.39
CA ASP A 216 -0.17 20.74 -16.62
C ASP A 216 -0.62 22.16 -16.29
N GLU A 217 0.28 23.13 -16.51
CA GLU A 217 0.06 24.53 -16.11
C GLU A 217 -1.09 25.18 -16.91
N GLU A 218 -1.30 24.79 -18.16
CA GLU A 218 -2.36 25.36 -19.01
C GLU A 218 -3.77 24.93 -18.55
N SER A 219 -3.86 23.71 -18.00
CA SER A 219 -5.11 23.13 -17.53
C SER A 219 -5.38 23.44 -16.04
N CYS A 220 -4.39 23.92 -15.29
CA CYS A 220 -4.52 24.14 -13.84
C CYS A 220 -5.25 25.44 -13.52
N THR A 221 -6.42 25.34 -12.88
CA THR A 221 -7.23 26.50 -12.48
C THR A 221 -6.87 27.06 -11.09
N GLY A 222 -5.97 26.39 -10.35
CA GLY A 222 -5.62 26.79 -8.99
C GLY A 222 -6.73 26.60 -7.94
N CYS A 223 -7.74 25.76 -8.21
CA CYS A 223 -8.87 25.51 -7.29
C CYS A 223 -8.47 24.89 -5.95
N ARG A 224 -7.35 24.16 -5.91
CA ARG A 224 -6.75 23.49 -4.73
C ARG A 224 -7.52 22.29 -4.19
N ASP A 225 -8.49 21.73 -4.92
CA ASP A 225 -9.21 20.52 -4.51
C ASP A 225 -8.27 19.35 -4.20
N CYS A 226 -7.20 19.22 -4.99
CA CYS A 226 -6.15 18.22 -4.83
C CYS A 226 -5.41 18.27 -3.48
N PHE A 227 -5.43 19.39 -2.76
CA PHE A 227 -4.79 19.50 -1.43
C PHE A 227 -5.46 18.62 -0.39
N SER A 228 -6.79 18.51 -0.45
CA SER A 228 -7.58 17.78 0.55
C SER A 228 -7.27 16.28 0.57
N VAL A 229 -6.85 15.72 -0.56
CA VAL A 229 -6.60 14.28 -0.74
C VAL A 229 -5.12 13.90 -0.70
N CYS A 230 -4.20 14.87 -0.59
CA CYS A 230 -2.77 14.58 -0.59
C CYS A 230 -2.28 14.13 0.80
N HIS A 231 -2.17 12.81 1.00
CA HIS A 231 -1.66 12.22 2.26
C HIS A 231 -0.20 12.56 2.60
N PHE A 232 0.55 13.06 1.62
CA PHE A 232 2.02 13.13 1.66
C PHE A 232 2.58 14.56 1.78
N GLY A 233 1.71 15.58 1.79
CA GLY A 233 2.17 16.98 1.82
C GLY A 233 3.05 17.34 0.61
N ALA A 234 2.68 16.82 -0.56
CA ALA A 234 3.46 16.98 -1.79
C ALA A 234 2.98 18.13 -2.68
N LEU A 235 1.93 18.85 -2.30
CA LEU A 235 1.35 19.94 -3.10
C LEU A 235 1.68 21.30 -2.47
N GLU A 236 2.08 22.24 -3.31
CA GLU A 236 2.43 23.61 -2.95
C GLU A 236 1.63 24.58 -3.83
N TYR A 237 1.19 25.72 -3.28
CA TYR A 237 0.43 26.71 -4.05
C TYR A 237 1.31 27.92 -4.36
N SER A 238 1.48 28.21 -5.65
CA SER A 238 2.21 29.38 -6.13
C SER A 238 1.25 30.56 -6.24
N ARG A 239 1.39 31.55 -5.34
CA ARG A 239 0.60 32.78 -5.42
C ARG A 239 0.91 33.60 -6.67
N THR A 240 2.15 33.55 -7.15
CA THR A 240 2.60 34.32 -8.31
C THR A 240 1.97 33.84 -9.62
N SER A 241 1.87 32.51 -9.79
CA SER A 241 1.30 31.90 -11.00
C SER A 241 -0.11 31.35 -10.78
N ALA A 242 -0.72 31.63 -9.61
CA ALA A 242 -2.04 31.19 -9.19
C ALA A 242 -2.33 29.68 -9.35
N MET A 243 -1.29 28.85 -9.42
CA MET A 243 -1.39 27.42 -9.74
C MET A 243 -0.82 26.55 -8.61
N THR A 244 -1.20 25.27 -8.64
CA THR A 244 -0.59 24.26 -7.77
C THR A 244 0.71 23.74 -8.40
N LYS A 245 1.69 23.39 -7.57
CA LYS A 245 2.94 22.74 -7.94
C LYS A 245 3.13 21.46 -7.12
N VAL A 246 3.84 20.49 -7.68
CA VAL A 246 4.17 19.24 -6.98
C VAL A 246 5.60 19.29 -6.47
N ASN A 247 5.77 19.15 -5.16
CA ASN A 247 7.04 18.84 -4.54
C ASN A 247 7.36 17.35 -4.75
N THR A 248 8.12 17.06 -5.80
CA THR A 248 8.44 15.69 -6.23
C THR A 248 9.26 14.91 -5.19
N ARG A 249 9.95 15.59 -4.26
CA ARG A 249 10.65 14.95 -3.14
C ARG A 249 9.70 14.39 -2.09
N ASN A 250 8.50 14.96 -1.96
CA ASN A 250 7.47 14.49 -1.04
C ASN A 250 6.42 13.61 -1.74
N CYS A 251 6.31 13.68 -3.07
CA CYS A 251 5.33 12.89 -3.81
C CYS A 251 5.62 11.38 -3.70
N TYR A 252 4.63 10.61 -3.24
CA TYR A 252 4.68 9.13 -3.22
C TYR A 252 4.11 8.49 -4.50
N GLY A 253 3.52 9.29 -5.40
CA GLY A 253 3.01 8.81 -6.69
C GLY A 253 1.72 7.99 -6.61
N CYS A 254 0.89 8.22 -5.58
CA CYS A 254 -0.35 7.46 -5.36
C CYS A 254 -1.46 7.73 -6.38
N GLY A 255 -1.43 8.85 -7.10
CA GLY A 255 -2.44 9.17 -8.10
C GLY A 255 -3.75 9.77 -7.57
N VAL A 256 -4.06 9.67 -6.27
CA VAL A 256 -5.33 10.18 -5.70
C VAL A 256 -5.63 11.64 -6.06
N CYS A 257 -4.62 12.53 -6.04
CA CYS A 257 -4.80 13.93 -6.43
C CYS A 257 -5.19 14.13 -7.91
N ARG A 258 -4.89 13.17 -8.78
CA ARG A 258 -5.33 13.15 -10.19
C ARG A 258 -6.83 12.92 -10.29
N ALA A 259 -7.35 11.93 -9.55
CA ALA A 259 -8.79 11.65 -9.51
C ALA A 259 -9.58 12.86 -8.99
N ALA A 260 -9.05 13.55 -7.97
CA ALA A 260 -9.66 14.73 -7.39
C ALA A 260 -9.53 16.02 -8.23
N CYS A 261 -8.86 16.01 -9.38
CA CYS A 261 -8.61 17.22 -10.17
C CYS A 261 -9.74 17.45 -11.20
N PRO A 262 -10.64 18.44 -10.99
CA PRO A 262 -11.79 18.62 -11.88
C PRO A 262 -11.39 19.08 -13.30
N SER A 263 -10.24 19.75 -13.44
CA SER A 263 -9.74 20.20 -14.74
C SER A 263 -8.83 19.18 -15.44
N GLY A 264 -8.57 18.01 -14.83
CA GLY A 264 -7.68 17.00 -15.41
C GLY A 264 -6.21 17.43 -15.52
N ALA A 265 -5.79 18.49 -14.82
CA ALA A 265 -4.45 19.05 -14.93
C ALA A 265 -3.34 18.15 -14.35
N ILE A 266 -3.67 17.22 -13.46
CA ILE A 266 -2.67 16.39 -12.80
C ILE A 266 -2.42 15.11 -13.62
N LYS A 267 -1.16 14.79 -13.87
CA LYS A 267 -0.72 13.57 -14.57
C LYS A 267 0.26 12.78 -13.69
N LEU A 268 0.36 11.48 -13.93
CA LEU A 268 1.43 10.66 -13.36
C LEU A 268 2.49 10.41 -14.43
N VAL A 269 3.74 10.65 -14.09
CA VAL A 269 4.90 10.36 -14.96
C VAL A 269 5.85 9.43 -14.23
N SER A 270 6.70 8.73 -14.98
CA SER A 270 7.75 7.89 -14.40
C SER A 270 8.60 8.68 -13.41
N ARG A 271 8.74 8.16 -12.19
CA ARG A 271 9.60 8.76 -11.15
C ARG A 271 11.05 8.84 -11.60
N ALA A 272 11.50 7.87 -12.39
CA ALA A 272 12.85 7.84 -12.93
C ALA A 272 13.13 9.00 -13.90
N ALA A 273 12.10 9.55 -14.54
CA ALA A 273 12.22 10.70 -15.43
C ALA A 273 12.37 12.04 -14.69
N ILE A 274 12.24 12.07 -13.35
CA ILE A 274 12.37 13.27 -12.53
C ILE A 274 13.67 13.20 -11.73
N PRO A 275 14.72 13.96 -12.08
CA PRO A 275 16.02 13.89 -11.40
C PRO A 275 15.95 14.07 -9.88
N ALA A 276 15.09 14.97 -9.40
CA ALA A 276 14.92 15.24 -7.97
C ALA A 276 14.26 14.09 -7.19
N ALA A 277 13.63 13.12 -7.87
CA ALA A 277 12.88 12.02 -7.27
C ALA A 277 13.34 10.62 -7.69
N ALA A 278 14.21 10.50 -8.70
CA ALA A 278 14.62 9.22 -9.31
C ALA A 278 15.24 8.21 -8.31
N GLY A 279 15.91 8.71 -7.27
CA GLY A 279 16.51 7.90 -6.19
C GLY A 279 15.65 7.75 -4.93
N LEU A 280 14.44 8.29 -4.90
CA LEU A 280 13.59 8.32 -3.70
C LEU A 280 12.55 7.19 -3.75
N TRP A 281 12.80 6.13 -2.99
CA TRP A 281 11.98 4.91 -2.93
C TRP A 281 11.55 4.60 -1.51
#